data_AF-A0A2E0RNW3-F1
#
_entry.id   AF-A0A2E0RNW3-F1
#
_cell.length_a   1.000
_cell.length_b   1.000
_cell.length_c   1.000
_cell.angle_alpha   90.00
_cell.angle_beta   90.00
_cell.angle_gamma   90.00
#
_symmetry.space_group_name_H-M   'P 1'
#
loop_
_entity.id
_entity.type
_entity.pdbx_description
1 polymer ?
#
loop_
_entity_poly.entity_id
_entity_poly.type
_entity_poly.pdbx_seq_one_letter_code
_entity_poly.pdbx_strand_id
1 'polypeptide(L)'
;MEKCIGCELCAGVCPAKCIYVRGADNDPLNPTSPGERFGFVYEINYLRCIHCDLCVEACPTEAITETKLFEFSFTNRQASLFR
;
A
#
# COMPACT_ATOMS: atom_id res chain seq x y z
N MET A 1 -2.64 -12.12 -10.87
CA MET A 1 -1.94 -12.29 -9.58
C MET A 1 -1.48 -10.92 -9.14
N GLU A 2 -1.76 -10.54 -7.91
CA GLU A 2 -1.40 -9.23 -7.35
C GLU A 2 0.10 -9.18 -7.02
N LYS A 3 0.72 -8.00 -7.10
CA LYS A 3 2.14 -7.83 -6.75
C LYS A 3 2.39 -7.78 -5.24
N CYS A 4 1.43 -7.29 -4.46
CA CYS A 4 1.59 -7.11 -3.02
C CYS A 4 1.60 -8.46 -2.31
N ILE A 5 2.67 -8.73 -1.55
CA ILE A 5 2.84 -9.97 -0.80
C ILE A 5 2.49 -9.84 0.69
N GLY A 6 1.83 -8.75 1.08
CA GLY A 6 1.43 -8.54 2.49
C GLY A 6 2.60 -8.46 3.49
N CYS A 7 3.79 -8.01 3.06
CA CYS A 7 4.99 -7.95 3.91
C CYS A 7 5.03 -6.75 4.88
N GLU A 8 4.09 -5.80 4.75
CA GLU A 8 3.92 -4.66 5.65
C GLU A 8 5.10 -3.66 5.71
N LEU A 9 6.14 -3.83 4.87
CA LEU A 9 7.33 -2.97 4.84
C LEU A 9 7.02 -1.50 4.52
N CYS A 10 6.11 -1.24 3.58
CA CYS A 10 5.70 0.13 3.24
C CYS A 10 4.99 0.84 4.40
N ALA A 11 4.24 0.10 5.24
CA ALA A 11 3.66 0.64 6.46
C ALA A 11 4.73 0.86 7.54
N GLY A 12 5.69 -0.06 7.67
CA GLY A 12 6.80 0.04 8.62
C GLY A 12 7.74 1.22 8.35
N VAL A 13 8.06 1.48 7.08
CA VAL A 13 8.98 2.57 6.69
C VAL A 13 8.30 3.95 6.72
N CYS A 14 6.97 4.01 6.68
CA CYS A 14 6.24 5.27 6.51
C CYS A 14 6.45 6.24 7.70
N PRO A 15 7.15 7.37 7.53
CA PRO A 15 7.45 8.29 8.63
C PRO A 15 6.19 8.97 9.17
N ALA A 16 5.20 9.21 8.31
CA ALA A 16 3.94 9.84 8.68
C ALA A 16 2.90 8.87 9.28
N LYS A 17 3.20 7.56 9.25
CA LYS A 17 2.27 6.48 9.63
C LYS A 17 0.90 6.64 8.95
N CYS A 18 0.91 6.88 7.64
CA CYS A 18 -0.30 7.08 6.83
C CYS A 18 -0.80 5.80 6.14
N ILE A 19 -0.02 4.72 6.18
CA ILE A 19 -0.33 3.46 5.52
C ILE A 19 -0.71 2.41 6.58
N TYR A 20 -1.78 1.66 6.33
CA TYR A 20 -2.13 0.46 7.09
C TYR A 20 -2.17 -0.74 6.16
N VAL A 21 -1.43 -1.80 6.50
CA VAL A 21 -1.41 -3.04 5.72
C VAL A 21 -1.62 -4.20 6.67
N ARG A 22 -2.41 -5.18 6.23
CA ARG A 22 -2.55 -6.48 6.89
C ARG A 22 -2.41 -7.57 5.85
N GLY A 23 -1.39 -8.43 5.98
CA GLY A 23 -1.27 -9.61 5.12
C GLY A 23 -2.20 -10.76 5.54
N ALA A 24 -2.61 -11.62 4.60
CA ALA A 24 -3.22 -12.92 4.89
C ALA A 24 -2.54 -14.03 4.06
N ASP A 25 -2.63 -15.27 4.51
CA ASP A 25 -2.00 -16.41 3.85
C ASP A 25 -2.69 -16.72 2.51
N ASN A 26 -1.90 -17.05 1.49
CA ASN A 26 -2.46 -17.49 0.21
C ASN A 26 -3.11 -18.86 0.34
N ASP A 27 -4.15 -19.11 -0.47
CA ASP A 27 -4.64 -20.46 -0.73
C ASP A 27 -3.58 -21.23 -1.55
N PRO A 28 -3.07 -22.38 -1.08
CA PRO A 28 -2.07 -23.16 -1.81
C PRO A 28 -2.51 -23.63 -3.21
N LEU A 29 -3.81 -23.82 -3.42
CA LEU A 29 -4.36 -24.25 -4.70
C LEU A 29 -4.73 -23.07 -5.62
N ASN A 30 -4.94 -21.89 -5.04
CA ASN A 30 -5.35 -20.69 -5.77
C ASN A 30 -4.71 -19.41 -5.19
N PRO A 31 -3.39 -19.20 -5.41
CA PRO A 31 -2.67 -18.07 -4.81
C PRO A 31 -3.11 -16.73 -5.41
N THR A 32 -3.31 -15.73 -4.55
CA THR A 32 -3.65 -14.34 -4.93
C THR A 32 -2.41 -13.54 -5.34
N SER A 33 -1.29 -13.78 -4.65
CA SER A 33 0.02 -13.16 -4.92
C SER A 33 1.11 -14.24 -5.14
N PRO A 34 2.30 -13.88 -5.67
CA PRO A 34 3.42 -14.82 -5.85
C PRO A 34 4.10 -15.29 -4.54
N GLY A 35 3.81 -14.64 -3.41
CA GLY A 35 4.45 -14.95 -2.12
C GLY A 35 3.65 -15.95 -1.28
N GLU A 36 4.07 -16.16 -0.03
CA GLU A 36 3.29 -16.97 0.94
C GLU A 36 2.00 -16.25 1.39
N ARG A 37 2.00 -14.92 1.32
CA ARG A 37 0.92 -14.04 1.77
C ARG A 37 0.53 -13.04 0.69
N PHE A 38 -0.66 -12.47 0.79
CA PHE A 38 -1.15 -11.36 -0.05
C PHE A 38 -1.60 -10.17 0.80
N GLY A 39 -1.75 -9.00 0.18
CA GLY A 39 -2.25 -7.79 0.84
C GLY A 39 -3.75 -7.86 1.09
N PHE A 40 -4.19 -8.38 2.23
CA PHE A 40 -5.61 -8.54 2.55
C PHE A 40 -6.32 -7.20 2.84
N VAL A 41 -5.63 -6.28 3.52
CA VAL A 41 -6.08 -4.88 3.68
C VAL A 41 -4.92 -3.99 3.29
N TYR A 42 -5.23 -2.95 2.52
CA TYR A 42 -4.26 -1.94 2.10
C TYR A 42 -4.90 -0.56 2.09
N GLU A 43 -4.63 0.24 3.12
CA GLU A 43 -5.20 1.59 3.24
C GLU A 43 -4.12 2.67 3.25
N ILE A 44 -4.38 3.80 2.58
CA ILE A 44 -3.50 4.99 2.59
C ILE A 44 -4.33 6.24 2.92
N ASN A 45 -3.89 7.00 3.91
CA ASN A 45 -4.43 8.31 4.24
C ASN A 45 -3.63 9.43 3.56
N TYR A 46 -4.15 9.96 2.45
CA TYR A 46 -3.47 11.01 1.69
C TYR A 46 -3.37 12.35 2.42
N LEU A 47 -4.23 12.64 3.39
CA LEU A 47 -4.09 13.86 4.22
C LEU A 47 -2.95 13.77 5.23
N ARG A 48 -2.38 12.58 5.45
CA ARG A 48 -1.20 12.37 6.28
C ARG A 48 0.06 12.07 5.48
N CYS A 49 -0.09 11.62 4.24
CA CYS A 49 1.04 11.34 3.36
C CYS A 49 1.87 12.61 3.15
N ILE A 50 3.19 12.48 3.18
CA ILE A 50 4.13 13.58 2.91
C ILE A 50 4.87 13.41 1.59
N HIS A 51 4.46 12.45 0.75
CA HIS A 51 5.01 12.21 -0.59
C HIS A 51 6.54 12.09 -0.62
N CYS A 52 7.10 11.24 0.25
CA CYS A 52 8.54 11.04 0.40
C CYS A 52 9.10 9.81 -0.31
N ASP A 53 8.27 9.03 -1.02
CA ASP A 53 8.60 7.82 -1.79
C ASP A 53 9.30 6.65 -1.08
N LEU A 54 9.59 6.76 0.22
CA LEU A 54 10.15 5.66 1.02
C LEU A 54 9.34 4.35 0.93
N CYS A 55 8.01 4.43 0.78
CA CYS A 55 7.18 3.24 0.59
C CYS A 55 7.43 2.54 -0.76
N VAL A 56 7.77 3.29 -1.80
CA VAL A 56 8.13 2.78 -3.13
C VAL A 56 9.48 2.08 -3.05
N GLU A 57 10.47 2.72 -2.45
CA GLU A 57 11.82 2.16 -2.27
C GLU A 57 11.81 0.90 -1.40
N ALA A 58 10.99 0.88 -0.35
CA ALA A 58 10.89 -0.26 0.56
C ALA A 58 10.12 -1.45 -0.04
N CYS A 59 9.41 -1.28 -1.16
CA CYS A 59 8.58 -2.33 -1.72
C CYS A 59 9.41 -3.35 -2.52
N PRO A 60 9.54 -4.61 -2.07
CA PRO A 60 10.41 -5.59 -2.71
C PRO A 60 9.86 -6.11 -4.05
N THR A 61 8.57 -5.87 -4.32
CA THR A 61 7.87 -6.38 -5.51
C THR A 61 7.31 -5.27 -6.40
N GLU A 62 7.65 -4.01 -6.11
CA GLU A 62 7.15 -2.84 -6.84
C GLU A 62 5.60 -2.82 -6.93
N ALA A 63 4.94 -3.19 -5.83
CA ALA A 63 3.49 -3.23 -5.71
C ALA A 63 2.87 -1.84 -5.45
N ILE A 64 3.61 -0.94 -4.81
CA ILE A 64 3.24 0.47 -4.62
C ILE A 64 4.18 1.35 -5.46
N THR A 65 3.60 2.32 -6.14
CA THR A 65 4.32 3.34 -6.92
C THR A 65 3.73 4.71 -6.64
N GLU A 66 4.52 5.76 -6.88
CA GLU A 66 4.06 7.14 -6.92
C GLU A 66 4.02 7.59 -8.38
N THR A 67 2.98 8.34 -8.73
CA THR A 67 2.81 8.86 -10.11
C THR A 67 2.91 10.37 -10.08
N LYS A 68 3.30 10.95 -11.21
CA LYS A 68 3.37 12.42 -11.36
C LYS A 68 2.02 13.13 -11.40
N LEU A 69 0.92 12.46 -11.08
CA LEU A 69 -0.41 13.08 -10.98
C LEU A 69 -0.47 13.88 -9.68
N PHE A 70 -0.26 15.19 -9.78
CA PHE A 70 -0.35 16.11 -8.63
C PHE A 70 -1.68 16.88 -8.58
N GLU A 71 -2.40 16.97 -9.71
CA GLU A 71 -3.67 17.69 -9.83
C GLU A 71 -4.86 16.85 -9.35
N PHE A 72 -4.79 16.35 -8.12
CA PHE A 72 -5.90 15.65 -7.48
C PHE A 72 -6.27 16.36 -6.17
N SER A 73 -7.58 16.44 -5.91
CA SER A 73 -8.10 17.07 -4.71
C SER A 73 -9.30 16.28 -4.19
N PHE A 74 -9.56 16.41 -2.90
CA PHE A 74 -10.69 15.73 -2.24
C PHE A 74 -11.66 16.78 -1.73
N THR A 75 -12.95 16.57 -1.99
CA THR A 75 -14.03 17.47 -1.51
C THR A 75 -14.47 17.16 -0.08
N ASN A 76 -14.04 16.02 0.47
CA ASN A 76 -14.28 15.63 1.85
C ASN A 76 -13.14 14.74 2.37
N ARG A 77 -13.03 14.65 3.70
CA ARG A 77 -11.96 13.87 4.36
C ARG A 77 -12.01 12.38 4.01
N GLN A 78 -13.19 11.77 3.90
CA GLN A 78 -13.29 10.34 3.64
C GLN A 78 -12.75 9.96 2.26
N ALA A 79 -12.96 10.83 1.27
CA ALA A 79 -12.42 10.63 -0.08
C ALA A 79 -10.88 10.60 -0.13
N SER A 80 -10.19 11.10 0.89
CA SER A 80 -8.72 11.03 0.99
C SER A 80 -8.17 9.74 1.63
N LEU A 81 -9.06 8.87 2.10
CA LEU A 81 -8.71 7.57 2.69
C LEU A 81 -8.93 6.49 1.63
N PHE A 82 -7.85 6.02 1.03
CA PHE A 82 -7.87 4.95 0.04
C PHE A 82 -7.85 3.60 0.76
N ARG A 83 -8.65 2.65 0.27
CA ARG A 83 -8.82 1.31 0.83
C ARG A 83 -8.95 0.29 -0.29
#